data_AF-A0A271KGX1-F1
#
_entry.id   AF-A0A271KGX1-F1
#
_cell.length_a   1.000
_cell.length_b   1.000
_cell.length_c   1.000
_cell.angle_alpha   90.00
_cell.angle_beta   90.00
_cell.angle_gamma   90.00
#
_symmetry.space_group_name_H-M   'P 1'
#
loop_
_entity.id
_entity.type
_entity.pdbx_description
1 polymer ?
#
loop_
_entity_poly.entity_id
_entity_poly.type
_entity_poly.pdbx_seq_one_letter_code
_entity_poly.pdbx_strand_id
1 'polypeptide(L)' 'MPEARFHVAAKQVSGRYALLVWSAKSTRFDAVEGADSFVIENGKIVFQSIHYGLTQRGGAIDNGVTEGPQTR' A
#
# COMPACT_ATOMS: atom_id res chain seq x y z
N MET A 1 5.59 6.47 4.49
CA MET A 1 6.08 7.32 3.37
C MET A 1 5.99 8.78 3.82
N PRO A 2 7.11 9.40 4.24
CA PRO A 2 7.13 10.81 4.63
C PRO A 2 6.78 11.73 3.44
N GLU A 3 6.08 12.84 3.70
CA GLU A 3 5.68 13.84 2.70
C GLU A 3 4.89 13.31 1.49
N ALA A 4 4.29 12.12 1.62
CA ALA A 4 3.53 11.53 0.53
C ALA A 4 2.23 12.30 0.29
N ARG A 5 1.91 12.55 -0.98
CA ARG A 5 0.61 13.09 -1.40
C ARG A 5 -0.33 11.94 -1.65
N PHE A 6 -1.38 11.85 -0.83
CA PHE A 6 -2.39 10.80 -0.91
C PHE A 6 -3.53 11.21 -1.85
N HIS A 7 -4.04 10.24 -2.58
CA HIS A 7 -5.26 10.34 -3.35
C HIS A 7 -6.23 9.25 -2.89
N VAL A 8 -7.41 9.66 -2.43
CA VAL A 8 -8.49 8.74 -2.05
C VAL A 8 -9.37 8.52 -3.27
N ALA A 9 -9.35 7.29 -3.79
CA ALA A 9 -10.12 6.89 -4.95
C ALA A 9 -11.55 6.50 -4.58
N ALA A 10 -11.72 5.83 -3.43
CA ALA A 10 -13.04 5.45 -2.93
C ALA A 10 -13.08 5.37 -1.41
N LYS A 11 -14.25 5.65 -0.85
CA LYS A 11 -14.60 5.39 0.55
C LYS A 11 -15.98 4.78 0.59
N GLN A 12 -16.10 3.58 1.15
CA GLN A 12 -17.35 2.85 1.24
C GLN A 12 -17.57 2.36 2.68
N VAL A 13 -18.83 2.36 3.10
CA VAL A 13 -19.25 1.87 4.41
C VAL A 13 -20.44 0.95 4.20
N SER A 14 -20.41 -0.22 4.82
CA SER A 14 -21.50 -1.20 4.82
C SER A 14 -21.65 -1.81 6.20
N GLY A 15 -22.70 -1.41 6.90
CA GLY A 15 -22.92 -1.77 8.31
C GLY A 15 -21.70 -1.38 9.16
N ARG A 16 -21.09 -2.39 9.80
CA ARG A 16 -19.91 -2.21 10.67
C ARG A 16 -18.57 -2.23 9.93
N TYR A 17 -18.57 -2.35 8.61
CA TYR A 17 -17.35 -2.46 7.81
C TYR A 17 -17.13 -1.22 6.98
N ALA A 18 -15.88 -0.80 6.82
CA ALA A 18 -15.51 0.26 5.90
C ALA A 18 -14.31 -0.13 5.04
N LEU A 19 -14.27 0.40 3.82
CA LEU A 19 -13.19 0.24 2.86
C LEU A 19 -12.75 1.63 2.38
N LEU A 20 -11.43 1.86 2.37
CA LEU A 20 -10.81 3.04 1.79
C LEU A 20 -9.83 2.58 0.72
N VAL A 21 -10.06 2.99 -0.53
CA VAL A 21 -9.13 2.75 -1.65
C VAL A 21 -8.34 4.01 -1.90
N TRP A 22 -7.02 3.88 -1.95
CA TRP A 22 -6.11 5.01 -2.05
C TRP A 22 -4.85 4.70 -2.87
N SER A 23 -4.17 5.76 -3.28
CA SER A 23 -2.80 5.71 -3.80
C SER A 23 -2.01 6.86 -3.19
N ALA A 24 -0.68 6.76 -3.19
CA ALA A 24 0.15 7.84 -2.69
C ALA A 24 1.41 8.01 -3.53
N LYS A 25 1.84 9.26 -3.70
CA LYS A 25 3.09 9.61 -4.37
C LYS A 25 4.07 10.21 -3.37
N SER A 26 5.29 9.70 -3.31
CA SER A 26 6.35 10.28 -2.46
C SER A 26 7.63 10.54 -3.27
N THR A 27 8.67 11.06 -2.63
CA THR A 27 9.95 11.32 -3.30
C THR A 27 10.66 10.05 -3.76
N ARG A 28 10.53 8.94 -3.00
CA ARG A 28 11.28 7.70 -3.24
C ARG A 28 10.42 6.56 -3.78
N PHE A 29 9.18 6.46 -3.31
CA PHE A 29 8.27 5.38 -3.68
C PHE A 29 6.87 5.91 -3.94
N ASP A 30 6.16 5.25 -4.86
CA ASP A 30 4.73 5.43 -5.03
C ASP A 30 4.01 4.20 -4.49
N ALA A 31 2.98 4.42 -3.68
CA ALA A 31 2.07 3.38 -3.26
C ALA A 31 0.92 3.28 -4.26
N VAL A 32 0.73 2.05 -4.76
CA VAL A 32 -0.28 1.70 -5.75
C VAL A 32 -1.23 0.68 -5.14
N GLU A 33 -2.47 0.66 -5.65
CA GLU A 33 -3.49 -0.32 -5.25
C GLU A 33 -3.71 -0.37 -3.73
N GLY A 34 -3.62 0.78 -3.06
CA GLY A 34 -3.79 0.91 -1.63
C GLY A 34 -5.23 0.63 -1.21
N ALA A 35 -5.40 -0.21 -0.19
CA ALA A 35 -6.68 -0.54 0.39
C ALA A 35 -6.55 -0.69 1.91
N ASP A 36 -7.39 0.05 2.64
CA ASP A 36 -7.57 -0.11 4.07
C ASP A 36 -8.97 -0.63 4.35
N SER A 37 -9.05 -1.71 5.13
CA SER A 37 -10.32 -2.28 5.58
C SER A 37 -10.45 -2.10 7.09
N PHE A 38 -11.64 -1.71 7.55
CA PHE A 38 -11.92 -1.39 8.94
C PHE A 38 -13.12 -2.19 9.47
N VAL A 39 -13.07 -2.55 10.76
CA VAL A 39 -14.26 -2.93 11.54
C VAL A 39 -14.55 -1.84 12.56
N ILE A 40 -15.78 -1.36 12.58
CA ILE A 40 -16.25 -0.27 13.43
C ILE A 40 -17.30 -0.79 14.40
N GLU A 41 -17.03 -0.68 15.70
CA GLU A 41 -17.96 -1.04 16.77
C GLU A 41 -18.08 0.11 17.76
N ASN A 42 -19.31 0.45 18.15
CA ASN A 42 -19.60 1.55 19.09
C ASN A 42 -18.91 2.87 18.69
N GLY A 43 -18.88 3.17 17.39
CA GLY A 43 -18.26 4.37 16.83
C GLY A 43 -16.73 4.37 16.83
N LYS A 44 -16.08 3.25 17.16
CA LYS A 44 -14.62 3.12 17.20
C LYS A 44 -14.14 2.10 16.16
N ILE A 45 -13.02 2.39 15.52
CA ILE A 45 -12.29 1.39 14.72
C ILE A 45 -11.67 0.40 15.70
N VAL A 46 -12.11 -0.86 15.64
CA VAL A 46 -11.60 -1.95 16.50
C VAL A 46 -10.65 -2.89 15.76
N PHE A 47 -10.63 -2.81 14.43
CA PHE A 47 -9.70 -3.53 13.58
C PHE A 47 -9.38 -2.71 12.33
N GLN A 48 -8.12 -2.79 11.88
CA GLN A 48 -7.67 -2.26 10.59
C GLN A 48 -6.72 -3.27 9.93
N SER A 49 -6.94 -3.54 8.63
CA SER A 49 -5.93 -4.16 7.76
C SER A 49 -5.54 -3.18 6.66
N ILE A 50 -4.27 -3.20 6.28
CA ILE A 50 -3.71 -2.31 5.26
C ILE A 50 -3.01 -3.18 4.22
N HIS A 51 -3.33 -2.95 2.95
CA HIS A 51 -2.63 -3.53 1.81
C HIS A 51 -2.23 -2.43 0.83
N TYR A 52 -1.03 -2.51 0.27
CA TYR A 52 -0.60 -1.68 -0.85
C TYR A 52 0.63 -2.30 -1.51
N GLY A 53 0.80 -2.01 -2.80
CA GLY A 53 2.06 -2.23 -3.51
C GLY A 53 2.96 -1.00 -3.43
N LEU A 54 4.28 -1.20 -3.42
CA LEU A 54 5.26 -0.12 -3.56
C LEU A 54 5.97 -0.24 -4.90
N THR A 55 6.07 0.88 -5.59
CA THR A 55 6.88 1.02 -6.82
C THR A 55 7.91 2.12 -6.61
N GLN A 56 9.13 1.93 -7.13
CA GLN A 56 10.17 2.97 -7.12
C GLN A 56 10.12 3.75 -8.44
N ARG A 57 10.22 5.08 -8.38
CA ARG A 57 10.35 5.87 -9.61
C ARG A 57 11.75 5.71 -10.19
N GLY A 58 11.85 5.13 -11.37
CA GLY A 58 13.05 5.16 -12.20
C GLY A 58 14.08 4.03 -12.01
N GLY A 59 13.70 2.89 -11.42
CA GLY A 59 14.61 1.73 -11.31
C GLY A 59 13.88 0.42 -11.59
N ALA A 60 14.51 -0.47 -12.36
CA ALA A 60 14.13 -1.87 -12.42
C ALA A 60 14.14 -2.46 -11.01
N ILE A 61 13.14 -3.28 -10.68
CA ILE A 61 13.17 -4.10 -9.48
C ILE A 61 14.40 -5.01 -9.56
N ASP A 62 15.40 -4.74 -8.72
CA ASP A 62 16.52 -5.65 -8.52
C ASP A 62 16.00 -6.88 -7.77
N ASN A 63 15.63 -7.92 -8.53
CA ASN A 63 15.36 -9.24 -8.00
C ASN A 63 16.71 -9.85 -7.62
N GLY A 64 17.20 -9.51 -6.42
CA GLY A 64 18.45 -10.00 -5.86
C GLY A 64 18.50 -11.52 -5.70
N VAL A 65 18.66 -12.24 -6.80
CA VAL A 65 19.20 -13.59 -6.88
C VAL A 65 20.52 -13.48 -7.62
N THR A 66 21.59 -13.19 -6.89
CA THR A 66 22.95 -13.45 -7.36
C THR A 66 23.15 -14.97 -7.39
N GLU A 67 23.00 -15.57 -8.57
CA GLU A 67 23.69 -16.83 -8.84
C GLU A 67 25.20 -16.52 -8.84
N GLY A 68 25.91 -17.08 -7.86
CA GLY A 68 27.37 -17.03 -7.82
C GLY A 68 27.96 -17.71 -9.06
N PRO A 69 29.20 -17.36 -9.45
CA PRO A 69 29.80 -17.90 -10.66
C PRO A 69 29.96 -19.41 -10.53
N GLN A 70 29.35 -20.16 -11.46
CA GLN A 70 29.70 -21.57 -11.66
C GLN A 70 31.04 -21.63 -12.38
N THR A 71 32.07 -22.03 -11.64
CA THR A 71 33.38 -22.37 -12.19
C THR A 71 33.25 -23.66 -13.00
N ARG A 72 33.79 -23.63 -14.23
CA ARG A 72 33.85 -24.75 -15.18
C ARG A 72 34.74 -25.89 -14.69
#